data_AF-A0A925MV11-F1
#
_entry.id   AF-A0A925MV11-F1
#
_cell.length_a   1.000
_cell.length_b   1.000
_cell.length_c   1.000
_cell.angle_alpha   90.00
_cell.angle_beta   90.00
_cell.angle_gamma   90.00
#
_symmetry.space_group_name_H-M   'P 1'
#
loop_
_entity.id
_entity.type
_entity.pdbx_description
1 polymer ?
#
loop_
_entity_poly.entity_id
_entity_poly.type
_entity_poly.pdbx_seq_one_letter_code
_entity_poly.pdbx_strand_id
1 'polypeptide(L)'
;MSFKVFFVGVLALMVFASLYVHFRGRERRPLLRQIGDHNTIIAPYNLLMYWFSAVPPKPILNVLDFPELAMLRDNWQVMRDEAMHLMSRGQINAGTGHNDLGFNSFYKTGWKRFYLKWYDAPLPSALEHCPKTVALVE
;
A
#
# COMPACT_ATOMS: atom_id res chain seq x y z
N MET A 1 -5.83 -24.63 -33.39
CA MET A 1 -6.76 -24.75 -32.23
C MET A 1 -8.04 -23.99 -32.59
N SER A 2 -9.22 -24.63 -32.53
CA SER A 2 -10.48 -23.95 -32.92
C SER A 2 -10.77 -22.78 -31.98
N PHE A 3 -11.29 -21.67 -32.51
CA PHE A 3 -11.68 -20.47 -31.73
C PHE A 3 -12.53 -20.82 -30.50
N LYS A 4 -13.42 -21.82 -30.63
CA LYS A 4 -14.24 -22.34 -29.52
C LYS A 4 -13.40 -22.90 -28.37
N VAL A 5 -12.35 -23.66 -28.67
CA VAL A 5 -11.48 -24.26 -27.65
C VAL A 5 -10.69 -23.18 -26.91
N PHE A 6 -10.16 -22.20 -27.63
CA PHE A 6 -9.48 -21.05 -27.03
C PHE A 6 -10.41 -20.27 -26.10
N PHE A 7 -11.60 -19.92 -26.56
CA PHE A 7 -12.58 -19.16 -25.79
C PHE A 7 -13.01 -19.90 -24.51
N VAL A 8 -13.29 -21.20 -24.61
CA VAL A 8 -13.61 -22.04 -23.45
C VAL A 8 -12.44 -22.09 -22.47
N GLY A 9 -11.21 -22.19 -22.94
CA GLY A 9 -10.02 -22.18 -22.09
C GLY A 9 -9.86 -20.87 -21.29
N VAL A 10 -10.08 -19.72 -21.94
CA VAL A 10 -10.04 -18.41 -21.28
C VAL A 10 -11.12 -18.29 -20.21
N LEU A 11 -12.35 -18.71 -20.52
CA LEU A 11 -13.45 -18.70 -19.55
C LEU A 11 -13.16 -19.62 -18.35
N ALA A 12 -12.64 -20.81 -18.60
CA ALA A 12 -12.27 -21.74 -17.54
C ALA A 12 -11.19 -21.14 -16.62
N LEU A 13 -10.17 -20.50 -17.19
CA LEU A 13 -9.14 -19.79 -16.42
C LEU A 13 -9.74 -18.66 -15.59
N MET A 14 -10.65 -17.86 -16.15
CA MET A 14 -11.32 -16.77 -15.45
C MET A 14 -12.12 -17.28 -14.25
N VAL A 15 -12.92 -18.34 -14.44
CA VAL A 15 -13.71 -18.96 -13.37
C VAL A 15 -12.79 -19.54 -12.31
N PHE A 16 -11.77 -20.30 -12.70
CA PHE A 16 -10.80 -20.87 -11.77
C PHE A 16 -10.09 -19.81 -10.94
N ALA A 17 -9.55 -18.77 -11.59
CA ALA A 17 -8.85 -17.69 -10.91
C ALA A 17 -9.80 -16.94 -9.96
N SER A 18 -11.02 -16.63 -10.39
CA SER A 18 -12.02 -15.96 -9.55
C SER A 18 -12.37 -16.77 -8.32
N LEU A 19 -12.58 -18.08 -8.47
CA LEU A 19 -12.84 -18.99 -7.35
C LEU A 19 -11.63 -19.07 -6.42
N TYR A 20 -10.41 -19.19 -6.96
CA TYR A 20 -9.19 -19.19 -6.16
C TYR A 20 -9.08 -17.92 -5.31
N VAL A 21 -9.23 -16.74 -5.92
CA VAL A 21 -9.20 -15.45 -5.21
C VAL A 21 -10.31 -15.36 -4.16
N HIS A 22 -11.52 -15.82 -4.49
CA HIS A 22 -12.65 -15.87 -3.56
C HIS A 22 -12.35 -16.73 -2.32
N PHE A 23 -11.81 -17.93 -2.51
CA PHE A 23 -11.54 -18.86 -1.41
C PHE A 23 -10.25 -18.55 -0.65
N ARG A 24 -9.30 -17.82 -1.26
CA ARG A 24 -8.06 -17.34 -0.61
C ARG A 24 -8.35 -16.37 0.53
N GLY A 25 -9.42 -15.57 0.41
CA GLY A 25 -9.88 -14.66 1.46
C GLY A 25 -10.64 -15.37 2.58
N ARG A 26 -10.48 -14.87 3.82
CA ARG A 26 -11.32 -15.26 4.97
C ARG A 26 -12.69 -14.60 4.89
N GLU A 27 -12.70 -13.29 4.70
CA GLU A 27 -13.92 -12.50 4.52
C GLU A 27 -14.35 -12.53 3.05
N ARG A 28 -15.58 -12.99 2.81
CA ARG A 28 -16.09 -13.23 1.45
C ARG A 28 -17.36 -12.44 1.22
N ARG A 29 -17.40 -11.73 0.10
CA ARG A 29 -18.63 -11.11 -0.38
C ARG A 29 -19.51 -12.18 -1.03
N PRO A 30 -20.85 -12.02 -0.99
CA PRO A 30 -21.75 -12.87 -1.75
C PRO A 30 -21.35 -12.90 -3.24
N LEU A 31 -21.39 -14.07 -3.87
CA LEU A 31 -20.91 -14.27 -5.25
C LEU A 31 -21.54 -13.29 -6.25
N LEU A 32 -22.83 -12.99 -6.11
CA LEU A 32 -23.55 -12.02 -6.94
C LEU A 32 -22.95 -10.61 -6.90
N ARG A 33 -22.40 -10.18 -5.74
CA ARG A 33 -21.73 -8.88 -5.61
C ARG A 33 -20.31 -8.86 -6.17
N GLN A 34 -19.74 -10.03 -6.47
CA GLN A 34 -18.41 -10.14 -7.07
C GLN A 34 -18.45 -10.13 -8.59
N ILE A 35 -19.63 -10.34 -9.19
CA ILE A 35 -19.82 -10.23 -10.63
C ILE A 35 -19.62 -8.76 -11.03
N GLY A 36 -18.58 -8.49 -11.81
CA GLY A 36 -18.21 -7.13 -12.22
C GLY A 36 -17.36 -6.35 -11.22
N ASP A 37 -16.98 -6.95 -10.08
CA ASP A 37 -16.01 -6.35 -9.18
C ASP A 37 -14.61 -6.38 -9.80
N HIS A 38 -13.82 -5.31 -9.58
CA HIS A 38 -12.47 -5.17 -10.11
C HIS A 38 -11.59 -6.38 -9.79
N ASN A 39 -11.68 -6.90 -8.57
CA ASN A 39 -10.90 -8.05 -8.10
C ASN A 39 -11.20 -9.35 -8.88
N THR A 40 -12.45 -9.53 -9.32
CA THR A 40 -12.86 -10.69 -10.14
C THR A 40 -12.36 -10.55 -11.57
N ILE A 41 -12.43 -9.34 -12.14
CA ILE A 41 -11.98 -9.04 -13.50
C ILE A 41 -10.46 -9.27 -13.63
N ILE A 42 -9.70 -8.84 -12.62
CA ILE A 42 -8.23 -9.00 -12.60
C ILE A 42 -7.77 -10.32 -11.98
N ALA A 43 -8.69 -11.25 -11.68
CA ALA A 43 -8.38 -12.46 -10.91
C ALA A 43 -7.27 -13.32 -11.52
N PRO A 44 -7.16 -13.53 -12.85
CA PRO A 44 -6.05 -14.31 -13.41
C PRO A 44 -4.69 -13.65 -13.26
N TYR A 45 -4.63 -12.32 -13.34
CA TYR A 45 -3.40 -11.60 -13.04
C TYR A 45 -3.02 -11.76 -11.57
N ASN A 46 -4.00 -11.55 -10.67
CA ASN A 46 -3.82 -11.76 -9.24
C ASN A 46 -3.38 -13.19 -8.90
N LEU A 47 -3.94 -14.20 -9.58
CA LEU A 47 -3.55 -15.59 -9.41
C LEU A 47 -2.05 -15.80 -9.66
N LEU A 48 -1.51 -15.22 -10.74
CA LEU A 48 -0.07 -15.27 -11.02
C LEU A 48 0.73 -14.59 -9.92
N MET A 49 0.34 -13.37 -9.52
CA MET A 49 1.00 -12.64 -8.43
C MET A 49 1.01 -13.46 -7.13
N TYR A 50 -0.08 -14.15 -6.83
CA TYR A 50 -0.22 -14.94 -5.62
C TYR A 50 0.59 -16.24 -5.67
N TRP A 51 0.73 -16.87 -6.84
CA TRP A 51 1.52 -18.09 -6.99
C TRP A 51 3.01 -17.81 -6.83
N PHE A 52 3.48 -16.68 -7.35
CA PHE A 52 4.89 -16.30 -7.30
C PHE A 52 5.25 -15.36 -6.13
N SER A 53 4.30 -15.07 -5.23
CA SER A 53 4.55 -14.23 -4.07
C SER A 53 5.39 -14.95 -3.03
N ALA A 54 6.53 -14.36 -2.66
CA ALA A 54 7.32 -14.79 -1.51
C ALA A 54 6.67 -14.39 -0.15
N VAL A 55 5.73 -13.44 -0.17
CA VAL A 55 5.07 -12.91 1.05
C VAL A 55 3.86 -13.77 1.43
N PRO A 56 3.71 -14.15 2.72
CA PRO A 56 2.59 -14.98 3.16
C PRO A 56 1.26 -14.22 3.10
N PRO A 57 0.12 -14.92 2.88
CA PRO A 57 -1.21 -14.31 2.85
C PRO A 57 -1.75 -14.01 4.27
N LYS A 58 -1.03 -13.16 5.02
CA LYS A 58 -1.41 -12.73 6.38
C LYS A 58 -1.56 -11.20 6.43
N PRO A 59 -2.57 -10.65 7.12
CA PRO A 59 -2.78 -9.20 7.18
C PRO A 59 -1.70 -8.45 7.96
N ILE A 60 -1.10 -9.10 8.96
CA ILE A 60 -0.05 -8.55 9.81
C ILE A 60 1.14 -9.51 9.71
N LEU A 61 2.28 -8.99 9.26
CA LEU A 61 3.54 -9.73 9.16
C LEU A 61 4.30 -9.65 10.48
N ASN A 62 5.26 -10.54 10.68
CA ASN A 62 6.09 -10.49 11.88
C ASN A 62 7.15 -9.40 11.72
N VAL A 63 7.27 -8.52 12.71
CA VAL A 63 8.27 -7.43 12.71
C VAL A 63 9.70 -7.99 12.64
N LEU A 64 9.92 -9.19 13.17
CA LEU A 64 11.22 -9.85 13.11
C LEU A 64 11.66 -10.24 11.70
N ASP A 65 10.73 -10.30 10.74
CA ASP A 65 11.05 -10.56 9.34
C ASP A 65 11.68 -9.32 8.66
N PHE A 66 11.66 -8.15 9.33
CA PHE A 66 12.14 -6.86 8.83
C PHE A 66 13.13 -6.22 9.81
N PRO A 67 14.33 -6.80 10.00
CA PRO A 67 15.32 -6.30 10.95
C PRO A 67 15.73 -4.84 10.73
N GLU A 68 15.65 -4.34 9.50
CA GLU A 68 15.90 -2.95 9.14
C GLU A 68 14.99 -1.95 9.89
N LEU A 69 13.78 -2.37 10.27
CA LEU A 69 12.86 -1.54 11.05
C LEU A 69 13.29 -1.35 12.51
N ALA A 70 14.24 -2.16 13.01
CA ALA A 70 14.73 -2.03 14.37
C ALA A 70 15.36 -0.66 14.61
N MET A 71 16.12 -0.14 13.64
CA MET A 71 16.74 1.18 13.73
C MET A 71 15.69 2.29 13.90
N LEU A 72 14.60 2.24 13.13
CA LEU A 72 13.50 3.20 13.23
C LEU A 72 12.75 3.06 14.55
N ARG A 73 12.48 1.82 14.97
CA ARG A 73 11.81 1.54 16.25
C ARG A 73 12.63 2.07 17.42
N ASP A 74 13.93 1.83 17.43
CA ASP A 74 14.80 2.17 18.56
C ASP A 74 15.05 3.70 18.64
N ASN A 75 14.90 4.42 17.52
CA ASN A 75 15.04 5.88 17.43
C ASN A 75 13.69 6.63 17.35
N TRP A 76 12.57 6.00 17.73
CA TRP A 76 11.24 6.59 17.59
C TRP A 76 11.07 7.94 18.29
N GLN A 77 11.77 8.17 19.42
CA GLN A 77 11.73 9.44 20.14
C GLN A 77 12.32 10.59 19.31
N VAL A 78 13.40 10.34 18.58
CA VAL A 78 14.03 11.35 17.72
C VAL A 78 13.05 11.82 16.65
N MET A 79 12.40 10.86 15.98
CA MET A 79 11.41 11.17 14.94
C MET A 79 10.19 11.89 15.50
N ARG A 80 9.71 11.47 16.68
CA ARG A 80 8.61 12.14 17.38
C ARG A 80 8.98 13.59 17.70
N ASP A 81 10.16 13.82 18.26
CA ASP A 81 10.56 15.15 18.73
C ASP A 81 10.72 16.12 17.54
N GLU A 82 11.32 15.68 16.42
CA GLU A 82 11.36 16.47 15.18
C GLU A 82 9.95 16.74 14.61
N ALA A 83 9.05 15.75 14.64
CA ALA A 83 7.66 15.92 14.21
C ALA A 83 6.87 16.89 15.11
N MET A 84 7.10 16.88 16.42
CA MET A 84 6.49 17.83 17.36
C MET A 84 6.99 19.25 17.11
N HIS A 85 8.28 19.42 16.78
CA HIS A 85 8.82 20.72 16.37
C HIS A 85 8.18 21.22 15.07
N LEU A 86 8.05 20.38 14.05
CA LEU A 86 7.32 20.72 12.81
C LEU A 86 5.87 21.14 13.09
N MET A 87 5.17 20.39 13.96
CA MET A 87 3.78 20.66 14.30
C MET A 87 3.63 22.01 15.00
N SER A 88 4.54 22.34 15.94
CA SER A 88 4.53 23.62 16.67
C SER A 88 4.70 24.84 15.74
N ARG A 89 5.38 24.66 14.60
CA ARG A 89 5.61 25.71 13.59
C ARG A 89 4.55 25.75 12.48
N GLY A 90 3.53 24.89 12.54
CA GLY A 90 2.50 24.79 11.49
C GLY A 90 3.02 24.28 10.15
N GLN A 91 4.16 23.57 10.13
CA GLN A 91 4.81 23.11 8.91
C GLN A 91 4.25 21.79 8.38
N ILE A 92 3.36 21.14 9.14
CA ILE A 92 2.59 19.98 8.70
C ILE A 92 1.32 20.47 8.01
N ASN A 93 1.25 20.32 6.69
CA ASN A 93 0.20 20.91 5.86
C ASN A 93 -0.73 19.85 5.25
N ALA A 94 -1.96 20.26 4.95
CA ALA A 94 -2.83 19.47 4.08
C ALA A 94 -2.30 19.57 2.64
N GLY A 95 -2.41 18.49 1.86
CA GLY A 95 -1.99 18.51 0.47
C GLY A 95 -2.81 19.53 -0.32
N THR A 96 -2.13 20.40 -1.05
CA THR A 96 -2.76 21.38 -1.93
C THR A 96 -3.02 20.78 -3.31
N GLY A 97 -4.13 21.16 -3.95
CA GLY A 97 -4.32 20.96 -5.40
C GLY A 97 -5.03 19.68 -5.87
N HIS A 98 -5.67 18.88 -5.01
CA HIS A 98 -6.38 17.65 -5.41
C HIS A 98 -5.55 16.64 -6.24
N ASN A 99 -4.22 16.73 -6.20
CA ASN A 99 -3.28 15.96 -7.03
C ASN A 99 -3.17 14.48 -6.65
N ASP A 100 -3.93 14.04 -5.64
CA ASP A 100 -3.81 12.72 -5.05
C ASP A 100 -5.20 12.13 -4.79
N LEU A 101 -5.67 11.34 -5.76
CA LEU A 101 -7.03 10.81 -5.80
C LEU A 101 -7.37 9.97 -4.54
N GLY A 102 -6.37 9.30 -3.98
CA GLY A 102 -6.50 8.48 -2.77
C GLY A 102 -6.54 9.30 -1.48
N PHE A 103 -5.79 10.41 -1.41
CA PHE A 103 -5.70 11.24 -0.20
C PHE A 103 -6.72 12.38 -0.12
N ASN A 104 -7.39 12.70 -1.23
CA ASN A 104 -8.42 13.74 -1.28
C ASN A 104 -9.54 13.53 -0.24
N SER A 105 -9.90 12.28 0.07
CA SER A 105 -10.89 11.96 1.11
C SER A 105 -10.36 12.21 2.52
N PHE A 106 -9.07 11.95 2.79
CA PHE A 106 -8.44 12.19 4.09
C PHE A 106 -8.28 13.68 4.39
N TYR A 107 -8.01 14.52 3.39
CA TYR A 107 -7.93 15.98 3.63
C TYR A 107 -9.25 16.58 4.07
N LYS A 108 -10.39 16.03 3.63
CA LYS A 108 -11.72 16.47 4.09
C LYS A 108 -11.94 16.19 5.57
N THR A 109 -11.23 15.23 6.15
CA THR A 109 -11.30 14.90 7.58
C THR A 109 -10.17 15.54 8.39
N GLY A 110 -9.47 16.53 7.83
CA GLY A 110 -8.46 17.32 8.53
C GLY A 110 -7.06 16.68 8.58
N TRP A 111 -6.82 15.60 7.84
CA TRP A 111 -5.50 14.98 7.77
C TRP A 111 -4.47 15.93 7.17
N LYS A 112 -3.25 15.89 7.70
CA LYS A 112 -2.10 16.65 7.23
C LYS A 112 -0.88 15.73 7.13
N ARG A 113 0.10 16.08 6.29
CA ARG A 113 1.32 15.29 6.11
C ARG A 113 2.54 16.17 5.94
N PHE A 114 3.69 15.61 6.29
CA PHE A 114 5.00 16.15 5.97
C PHE A 114 5.82 15.02 5.34
N TYR A 115 6.44 15.30 4.19
CA TYR A 115 7.19 14.30 3.46
C TYR A 115 8.67 14.41 3.78
N LEU A 116 9.30 13.27 4.05
CA LEU A 116 10.74 13.18 4.28
C LEU A 116 11.51 12.91 2.99
N LYS A 117 11.04 11.92 2.23
CA LYS A 117 11.68 11.39 1.03
C LYS A 117 10.66 11.12 -0.05
N TRP A 118 11.07 11.25 -1.31
CA TRP A 118 10.32 10.80 -2.46
C TRP A 118 11.21 9.86 -3.28
N TYR A 119 10.87 8.58 -3.30
CA TYR A 119 11.77 7.50 -3.75
C TYR A 119 13.12 7.58 -3.04
N ASP A 120 14.21 7.71 -3.78
CA ASP A 120 15.57 7.71 -3.24
C ASP A 120 16.09 9.12 -2.92
N ALA A 121 15.28 10.18 -3.07
CA ALA A 121 15.71 11.56 -2.84
C ALA A 121 15.02 12.20 -1.63
N PRO A 122 15.78 12.68 -0.62
CA PRO A 122 15.21 13.46 0.48
C PRO A 122 14.79 14.85 -0.01
N LEU A 123 13.69 15.36 0.54
CA LEU A 123 13.22 16.71 0.18
C LEU A 123 14.06 17.78 0.88
N PRO A 124 14.34 18.94 0.26
CA PRO A 124 15.10 20.01 0.90
C PRO A 124 14.53 20.45 2.25
N SER A 125 13.21 20.55 2.35
CA SER A 125 12.51 20.89 3.60
C SER A 125 12.71 19.83 4.70
N ALA A 126 12.84 18.55 4.31
CA ALA A 126 13.07 17.46 5.25
C ALA A 126 14.49 17.47 5.79
N LEU A 127 15.48 17.76 4.93
CA LEU A 127 16.87 17.95 5.34
C LEU A 127 17.01 19.12 6.32
N GLU A 128 16.24 20.19 6.12
CA GLU A 128 16.26 21.36 7.00
C GLU A 128 15.58 21.11 8.34
N HIS A 129 14.41 20.45 8.35
CA HIS A 129 13.56 20.38 9.55
C HIS A 129 13.59 19.03 10.28
N CYS A 130 13.98 17.95 9.61
CA CYS A 130 14.09 16.61 10.19
C CYS A 130 15.42 15.93 9.82
N PRO A 131 16.57 16.58 10.03
CA PRO A 131 17.86 16.06 9.57
C PRO A 131 18.20 14.71 10.19
N LYS A 132 17.82 14.47 11.45
CA LYS A 132 18.13 13.20 12.11
C LYS A 132 17.23 12.09 11.60
N THR A 133 15.94 12.37 11.41
CA THR A 133 15.01 11.39 10.83
C THR A 133 15.41 11.02 9.41
N VAL A 134 15.79 12.01 8.58
CA VAL A 134 16.27 11.73 7.22
C VAL A 134 17.52 10.84 7.25
N ALA A 135 18.47 11.10 8.13
CA ALA A 135 19.68 10.27 8.27
C ALA A 135 19.40 8.81 8.69
N LEU A 136 18.22 8.49 9.26
CA LEU A 136 17.82 7.12 9.59
C LEU A 136 17.20 6.36 8.42
N VAL A 137 16.79 7.06 7.36
CA VAL A 137 16.10 6.50 6.18
C VAL A 137 16.89 6.72 4.86
N GLU A 138 18.12 7.20 4.98
CA GLU A 138 19.15 7.16 3.94
C GLU A 138 19.92 5.84 4.02
#